data_AF-A0A3D3LRX7-F1
#
_entry.id   AF-A0A3D3LRX7-F1
#
_cell.length_a   1.000
_cell.length_b   1.000
_cell.length_c   1.000
_cell.angle_alpha   90.00
_cell.angle_beta   90.00
_cell.angle_gamma   90.00
#
_symmetry.space_group_name_H-M   'P 1'
#
loop_
_entity.id
_entity.type
_entity.pdbx_description
1 polymer ?
#
loop_
_entity_poly.entity_id
_entity_poly.type
_entity_poly.pdbx_seq_one_letter_code
_entity_poly.pdbx_strand_id
1 'polypeptide(L)'
;INISLSEKGKQIFDSKCLACHNFERRVVGPPLNGITQRRKPEWIMNMIINPEEMTHKDPQAKELLMQYITPMVSQNITEDEARAMLEYFRSKDKGL
;
A
#
# COMPACT_ATOMS: atom_id res chain seq x y z
N ILE A 1 -16.51 -1.58 5.30
CA ILE A 1 -15.74 -0.60 4.52
C ILE A 1 -16.34 0.75 4.86
N ASN A 2 -15.53 1.69 5.32
CA ASN A 2 -15.96 3.06 5.56
C ASN A 2 -15.76 3.87 4.27
N ILE A 3 -16.86 4.27 3.63
CA ILE A 3 -16.83 4.93 2.31
C ILE A 3 -16.12 6.28 2.38
N SER A 4 -16.41 7.09 3.39
CA SER A 4 -15.74 8.40 3.55
C SER A 4 -14.23 8.27 3.75
N LEU A 5 -13.78 7.28 4.54
CA LEU A 5 -12.35 6.99 4.66
C LEU A 5 -11.76 6.44 3.36
N SER A 6 -12.51 5.63 2.62
CA SER A 6 -12.08 5.11 1.31
C SER A 6 -11.86 6.24 0.30
N GLU A 7 -12.75 7.23 0.24
CA GLU A 7 -12.60 8.41 -0.63
C GLU A 7 -11.36 9.23 -0.27
N LYS A 8 -11.13 9.47 1.03
CA LYS A 8 -9.90 10.12 1.52
C LYS A 8 -8.66 9.29 1.15
N GLY A 9 -8.72 7.98 1.34
CA GLY A 9 -7.64 7.04 0.99
C GLY A 9 -7.31 7.08 -0.49
N LYS A 10 -8.32 7.17 -1.36
CA LYS A 10 -8.13 7.33 -2.80
C LYS A 10 -7.36 8.61 -3.14
N GLN A 11 -7.74 9.75 -2.56
CA GLN A 11 -7.05 11.03 -2.82
C GLN A 11 -5.58 10.99 -2.42
N ILE A 12 -5.27 10.34 -1.29
CA ILE A 12 -3.89 10.15 -0.81
C ILE A 12 -3.13 9.22 -1.77
N PHE A 13 -3.73 8.09 -2.15
CA PHE A 13 -3.11 7.14 -3.08
C PHE A 13 -2.83 7.79 -4.44
N ASP A 14 -3.77 8.57 -4.96
CA ASP A 14 -3.64 9.27 -6.23
C ASP A 14 -2.48 10.26 -6.24
N SER A 15 -2.28 10.97 -5.11
CA SER A 15 -1.24 11.98 -4.98
C SER A 15 0.15 11.42 -4.66
N LYS A 16 0.23 10.33 -3.87
CA LYS A 16 1.50 9.85 -3.29
C LYS A 16 1.96 8.48 -3.80
N CYS A 17 1.10 7.69 -4.45
CA CYS A 17 1.39 6.28 -4.74
C CYS A 17 1.28 5.89 -6.22
N LEU A 18 0.49 6.59 -7.04
CA LEU A 18 0.25 6.25 -8.45
C LEU A 18 1.51 6.25 -9.33
N ALA A 19 2.53 7.03 -8.97
CA ALA A 19 3.80 7.05 -9.70
C ALA A 19 4.50 5.68 -9.69
N CYS A 20 4.29 4.89 -8.63
CA CYS A 20 4.97 3.62 -8.42
C CYS A 20 4.05 2.40 -8.48
N HIS A 21 2.76 2.56 -8.16
CA HIS A 21 1.81 1.46 -8.03
C HIS A 21 0.62 1.59 -8.97
N ASN A 22 0.15 0.44 -9.43
CA ASN A 22 -1.12 0.27 -10.12
C ASN A 22 -1.83 -0.95 -9.53
N PHE A 23 -3.11 -1.12 -9.80
CA PHE A 23 -3.87 -2.26 -9.31
C PHE A 23 -3.62 -3.53 -10.14
N GLU A 24 -3.51 -3.43 -11.45
CA GLU A 24 -3.52 -4.60 -12.34
C GLU A 24 -2.13 -5.02 -12.82
N ARG A 25 -1.22 -4.05 -12.95
CA ARG A 25 0.13 -4.29 -13.50
C ARG A 25 1.24 -3.73 -12.63
N ARG A 26 2.44 -4.27 -12.82
CA ARG A 26 3.68 -3.69 -12.30
C ARG A 26 3.94 -2.34 -12.98
N VAL A 27 4.36 -1.35 -12.19
CA VAL A 27 4.93 -0.08 -12.68
C VAL A 27 6.38 0.00 -12.19
N VAL A 28 6.59 0.52 -10.97
CA VAL A 28 7.85 0.38 -10.24
C VAL A 28 7.68 -0.71 -9.18
N GLY A 29 6.64 -0.57 -8.36
CA GLY A 29 6.23 -1.54 -7.35
C GLY A 29 5.25 -2.60 -7.85
N PRO A 30 4.90 -3.57 -6.98
CA PRO A 30 3.94 -4.63 -7.28
C PRO A 30 2.53 -4.10 -7.60
N PRO A 31 1.75 -4.86 -8.38
CA PRO A 31 0.31 -4.63 -8.50
C PRO A 31 -0.41 -4.82 -7.16
N LEU A 32 -1.39 -3.96 -6.88
CA LEU A 32 -2.09 -3.90 -5.59
C LEU A 32 -3.48 -4.58 -5.58
N ASN A 33 -4.03 -5.00 -6.72
CA ASN A 33 -5.33 -5.70 -6.74
C ASN A 33 -5.28 -6.95 -5.87
N GLY A 34 -6.21 -7.11 -4.93
CA GLY A 34 -6.29 -8.22 -3.98
C GLY A 34 -5.32 -8.11 -2.80
N ILE A 35 -4.68 -6.97 -2.58
CA ILE A 35 -3.67 -6.82 -1.52
C ILE A 35 -4.25 -7.10 -0.12
N THR A 36 -5.50 -6.72 0.13
CA THR A 36 -6.18 -6.92 1.42
C THR A 36 -6.60 -8.36 1.65
N GLN A 37 -6.53 -9.20 0.61
CA GLN A 37 -6.71 -10.65 0.70
C GLN A 37 -5.36 -11.37 0.89
N ARG A 38 -4.26 -10.81 0.36
CA ARG A 38 -2.91 -11.40 0.43
C ARG A 38 -2.10 -11.01 1.68
N ARG A 39 -2.43 -9.90 2.31
CA ARG A 39 -1.67 -9.33 3.43
C ARG A 39 -2.61 -8.84 4.52
N LYS A 40 -2.14 -8.94 5.77
CA LYS A 40 -2.88 -8.45 6.92
C LYS A 40 -2.95 -6.91 6.91
N PRO A 41 -4.02 -6.31 7.44
CA PRO A 41 -4.17 -4.86 7.58
C PRO A 41 -2.94 -4.15 8.15
N GLU A 42 -2.38 -4.70 9.23
CA GLU A 42 -1.26 -4.11 9.96
C GLU A 42 0.01 -4.11 9.11
N TRP A 43 0.23 -5.18 8.34
CA TRP A 43 1.37 -5.28 7.42
C TRP A 43 1.27 -4.23 6.31
N ILE A 44 0.08 -4.04 5.74
CA ILE A 44 -0.17 -3.03 4.69
C ILE A 44 0.12 -1.63 5.24
N MET A 45 -0.41 -1.31 6.42
CA MET A 45 -0.21 0.01 7.03
C MET A 45 1.26 0.24 7.41
N ASN A 46 1.94 -0.76 7.99
CA ASN A 46 3.36 -0.64 8.34
C ASN A 46 4.24 -0.45 7.09
N MET A 47 3.95 -1.14 5.99
CA MET A 47 4.67 -0.96 4.73
C MET A 47 4.51 0.44 4.16
N ILE A 48 3.33 1.05 4.32
CA ILE A 48 3.05 2.41 3.86
C ILE A 48 3.77 3.46 4.72
N ILE A 49 3.71 3.30 6.04
CA ILE A 49 4.22 4.30 6.99
C ILE A 49 5.75 4.20 7.13
N ASN A 50 6.29 2.98 7.12
CA ASN A 50 7.70 2.72 7.40
C ASN A 50 8.29 1.61 6.50
N PRO A 51 8.34 1.84 5.17
CA PRO A 51 8.80 0.85 4.21
C PRO A 51 10.28 0.45 4.42
N GLU A 52 11.13 1.37 4.88
CA GLU A 52 12.54 1.10 5.14
C GLU A 52 12.72 0.09 6.28
N GLU A 53 12.07 0.31 7.42
CA GLU A 53 12.13 -0.66 8.52
C GLU A 53 11.53 -2.01 8.13
N MET A 54 10.41 -2.01 7.39
CA MET A 54 9.78 -3.23 6.90
C MET A 54 10.75 -4.02 6.01
N THR A 55 11.39 -3.37 5.03
CA THR A 55 12.37 -4.04 4.16
C THR A 55 13.64 -4.48 4.88
N HIS A 56 13.95 -3.95 6.08
CA HIS A 56 15.04 -4.44 6.92
C HIS A 56 14.66 -5.56 7.88
N LYS A 57 13.39 -5.66 8.30
CA LYS A 57 12.96 -6.59 9.36
C LYS A 57 12.03 -7.69 8.87
N ASP A 58 11.07 -7.38 8.02
CA ASP A 58 10.03 -8.30 7.56
C ASP A 58 10.52 -9.15 6.38
N PRO A 59 10.48 -10.50 6.48
CA PRO A 59 10.94 -11.38 5.40
C PRO A 59 10.19 -11.20 4.08
N GLN A 60 8.89 -10.88 4.12
CA GLN A 60 8.10 -10.70 2.91
C GLN A 60 8.42 -9.36 2.22
N ALA A 61 8.62 -8.30 2.99
CA ALA A 61 9.09 -7.03 2.46
C ALA A 61 10.50 -7.13 1.86
N LYS A 62 11.40 -7.91 2.48
CA LYS A 62 12.73 -8.23 1.92
C LYS A 62 12.63 -8.94 0.57
N GLU A 63 11.77 -9.96 0.49
CA GLU A 63 11.54 -10.70 -0.74
C GLU A 63 11.02 -9.79 -1.86
N LEU A 64 10.06 -8.92 -1.54
CA LEU A 64 9.57 -7.91 -2.47
C LEU A 64 10.68 -6.96 -2.90
N LEU A 65 11.53 -6.49 -1.99
CA LEU A 65 12.66 -5.64 -2.37
C LEU A 65 13.62 -6.35 -3.33
N MET A 66 13.93 -7.63 -3.10
CA MET A 66 14.77 -8.40 -4.02
C MET A 66 14.13 -8.58 -5.40
N GLN A 67 12.80 -8.71 -5.46
CA GLN A 67 12.08 -8.90 -6.72
C GLN A 67 11.90 -7.60 -7.51
N TYR A 68 11.63 -6.48 -6.82
CA TYR A 68 11.31 -5.20 -7.45
C TYR A 68 12.53 -4.27 -7.54
N ILE A 69 13.59 -4.54 -6.77
CA ILE A 69 14.93 -3.92 -6.75
C ILE A 69 14.94 -2.43 -6.33
N THR A 70 13.86 -1.71 -6.60
CA THR A 70 13.66 -0.33 -6.16
C THR A 70 13.06 -0.30 -4.76
N PRO A 71 13.71 0.34 -3.76
CA PRO A 71 13.14 0.49 -2.44
C PRO A 71 11.92 1.43 -2.48
N MET A 72 10.86 1.06 -1.76
CA MET A 72 9.77 1.98 -1.49
C MET A 72 10.24 3.01 -0.47
N VAL A 73 10.16 4.29 -0.81
CA VAL A 73 10.58 5.38 0.08
C VAL A 73 9.38 5.95 0.85
N SER A 74 9.61 6.39 2.09
CA SER A 74 8.55 6.98 2.91
C SER A 74 7.94 8.21 2.23
N GLN A 75 6.61 8.28 2.24
CA GLN A 75 5.83 9.41 1.69
C GLN A 75 5.27 10.32 2.80
N ASN A 76 5.85 10.25 4.00
CA ASN A 76 5.39 10.95 5.21
C ASN A 76 3.89 10.72 5.46
N ILE A 77 3.49 9.46 5.46
CA ILE A 77 2.11 9.03 5.68
C ILE A 77 1.88 8.85 7.18
N THR A 78 0.82 9.47 7.71
CA THR A 78 0.40 9.24 9.11
C THR A 78 -0.41 7.96 9.26
N GLU A 79 -0.58 7.47 10.50
CA GLU A 79 -1.39 6.29 10.77
C GLU A 79 -2.84 6.43 10.26
N ASP A 80 -3.46 7.60 10.47
CA ASP A 80 -4.82 7.88 10.00
C ASP A 80 -4.91 7.90 8.46
N GLU A 81 -3.89 8.42 7.78
CA GLU A 81 -3.81 8.39 6.32
C GLU A 81 -3.64 6.95 5.80
N ALA A 82 -2.78 6.16 6.45
CA ALA A 82 -2.60 4.74 6.12
C ALA A 82 -3.89 3.94 6.36
N ARG A 83 -4.63 4.25 7.44
CA ARG A 83 -5.93 3.65 7.75
C ARG A 83 -6.96 3.97 6.67
N ALA A 84 -6.97 5.20 6.16
CA ALA A 84 -7.83 5.62 5.07
C ALA A 84 -7.48 4.90 3.75
N MET A 85 -6.19 4.81 3.41
CA MET A 85 -5.74 4.05 2.24
C MET A 85 -6.04 2.56 2.34
N LEU A 86 -5.97 1.97 3.53
CA LEU A 86 -6.41 0.60 3.74
C LEU A 86 -7.90 0.41 3.41
N GLU A 87 -8.78 1.35 3.80
CA GLU A 87 -10.20 1.28 3.40
C GLU A 87 -10.38 1.39 1.89
N TYR A 88 -9.59 2.24 1.23
CA TYR A 88 -9.59 2.33 -0.23
C TYR A 88 -9.20 1.00 -0.88
N PHE A 89 -8.12 0.37 -0.42
CA PHE A 89 -7.73 -0.95 -0.95
C PHE A 89 -8.79 -2.02 -0.70
N ARG A 90 -9.47 -1.99 0.46
CA ARG A 90 -10.60 -2.90 0.73
C ARG A 90 -11.79 -2.65 -0.18
N SER A 91 -12.07 -1.40 -0.57
CA SER A 91 -13.13 -1.08 -1.53
C SER A 91 -12.78 -1.66 -2.91
N LYS A 92 -11.56 -1.39 -3.38
CA LYS A 92 -11.05 -1.88 -4.66
C LYS A 92 -11.09 -3.40 -4.76
N ASP A 93 -10.66 -4.09 -3.71
CA ASP A 93 -10.64 -5.57 -3.68
C ASP A 93 -12.04 -6.20 -3.60
N LYS A 94 -13.07 -5.44 -3.18
CA LYS A 94 -14.46 -5.87 -3.20
C LYS A 94 -15.24 -5.44 -4.44
N GLY A 95 -14.60 -4.73 -5.38
CA GLY A 95 -15.26 -4.19 -6.56
C GLY A 95 -16.25 -3.06 -6.26
N LEU A 96 -16.02 -2.33 -5.17
CA LEU A 96 -16.81 -1.17 -4.73
C LEU A 96 -16.18 0.15 -5.16
#